data_AF-A0A2S5EH05-F1
#
_entry.id   AF-A0A2S5EH05-F1
#
_cell.length_a   1.000
_cell.length_b   1.000
_cell.length_c   1.000
_cell.angle_alpha   90.00
_cell.angle_beta   90.00
_cell.angle_gamma   90.00
#
_symmetry.space_group_name_H-M   'P 1'
#
loop_
_entity.id
_entity.type
_entity.pdbx_description
1 polymer ?
#
loop_
_entity_poly.entity_id
_entity_poly.type
_entity_poly.pdbx_seq_one_letter_code
_entity_poly.pdbx_strand_id
1 'polypeptide(L)'
;MFNYYLQKVVKGENLSLGEMEQAMEMIMEGKVTHSQLSGFLVALHMKGETVEEITASAKVMKEKATPISIESGELMDICGTGGDAKGTFNISTAVAFILAAAGVAVAKHGNRSVSSKSGSADVLESLGVNISLPPSSIERCLKEINIAFLFAQDFHKATKHAAVPRKELGIRTIFNVLGP
;
A
#
# COMPACT_ATOMS: atom_id res chain seq x y z
N MET A 1 -8.29 -8.93 23.34
CA MET A 1 -6.92 -9.20 22.83
C MET A 1 -6.29 -7.95 22.23
N PHE A 2 -6.90 -7.32 21.21
CA PHE A 2 -6.35 -6.09 20.59
C PHE A 2 -6.10 -4.91 21.56
N ASN A 3 -6.89 -4.79 22.63
CA ASN A 3 -6.70 -3.74 23.64
C ASN A 3 -5.30 -3.73 24.27
N TYR A 4 -4.59 -4.87 24.32
CA TYR A 4 -3.20 -4.92 24.79
C TYR A 4 -2.29 -4.04 23.93
N TYR A 5 -2.34 -4.19 22.60
CA TYR A 5 -1.56 -3.40 21.65
C TYR A 5 -1.96 -1.92 21.71
N LEU A 6 -3.26 -1.63 21.75
CA LEU A 6 -3.78 -0.27 21.86
C LEU A 6 -3.29 0.43 23.13
N GLN A 7 -3.28 -0.25 24.27
CA GLN A 7 -2.80 0.33 25.54
C GLN A 7 -1.32 0.66 25.50
N LYS A 8 -0.47 -0.19 24.91
CA LYS A 8 0.96 0.09 24.76
C LYS A 8 1.20 1.34 23.93
N VAL A 9 0.61 1.42 22.73
CA VAL A 9 0.82 2.58 21.84
C VAL A 9 0.25 3.88 22.43
N VAL A 10 -0.86 3.82 23.16
CA VAL A 10 -1.42 4.98 23.87
C VAL A 10 -0.50 5.49 24.98
N LYS A 11 0.29 4.60 25.61
CA LYS A 11 1.33 4.98 26.58
C LYS A 11 2.62 5.47 25.94
N GLY A 12 2.71 5.50 24.60
CA GLY A 12 3.93 5.83 23.88
C GLY A 12 4.96 4.68 23.86
N GLU A 13 4.56 3.46 24.20
CA GLU A 13 5.43 2.29 24.16
C GLU A 13 5.47 1.70 22.75
N ASN A 14 6.67 1.30 22.30
CA ASN A 14 6.85 0.64 21.01
C ASN A 14 6.36 -0.80 21.08
N LEU A 15 5.74 -1.26 20.00
CA LEU A 15 5.46 -2.67 19.79
C LEU A 15 6.70 -3.34 19.21
N SER A 16 7.04 -4.52 19.72
CA SER A 16 8.01 -5.40 19.07
C SER A 16 7.49 -5.89 17.72
N LEU A 17 8.38 -6.42 16.88
CA LEU A 17 8.02 -7.06 15.60
C LEU A 17 6.82 -8.01 15.74
N GLY A 18 6.88 -8.98 16.67
CA GLY A 18 5.82 -9.98 16.84
C GLY A 18 4.50 -9.41 17.37
N GLU A 19 4.55 -8.36 18.21
CA GLU A 19 3.34 -7.69 18.69
C GLU A 19 2.66 -6.91 17.55
N MET A 20 3.45 -6.22 16.72
CA MET A 20 2.92 -5.46 15.60
C MET A 20 2.39 -6.38 14.49
N GLU A 21 3.06 -7.52 14.24
CA GLU A 21 2.56 -8.55 13.32
C GLU A 21 1.17 -9.04 13.75
N GLN A 22 1.02 -9.44 15.02
CA GLN A 22 -0.28 -9.89 15.55
C GLN A 22 -1.34 -8.79 15.51
N ALA A 23 -0.99 -7.55 15.85
CA ALA A 23 -1.91 -6.41 15.76
C ALA A 23 -2.40 -6.22 14.32
N MET A 24 -1.49 -6.24 13.35
CA MET A 24 -1.80 -6.07 11.94
C MET A 24 -2.58 -7.25 11.34
N GLU A 25 -2.30 -8.49 11.76
CA GLU A 25 -3.11 -9.65 11.39
C GLU A 25 -4.56 -9.49 11.83
N MET A 26 -4.78 -9.08 13.09
CA MET A 26 -6.14 -8.82 13.59
C MET A 26 -6.85 -7.74 12.79
N ILE A 27 -6.14 -6.67 12.41
CA ILE A 27 -6.68 -5.59 11.56
C ILE A 27 -7.06 -6.13 10.17
N MET A 28 -6.13 -6.86 9.53
CA MET A 28 -6.31 -7.40 8.17
C MET A 28 -7.35 -8.52 8.10
N GLU A 29 -7.68 -9.16 9.22
CA GLU A 29 -8.73 -10.18 9.33
C GLU A 29 -10.08 -9.59 9.77
N GLY A 30 -10.17 -8.27 9.95
CA GLY A 30 -11.42 -7.61 10.34
C GLY A 30 -11.84 -7.90 11.79
N LYS A 31 -10.91 -8.29 12.66
CA LYS A 31 -11.16 -8.63 14.07
C LYS A 31 -11.11 -7.40 15.00
N VAL A 32 -10.90 -6.21 14.45
CA VAL A 32 -10.73 -4.95 15.19
C VAL A 32 -11.87 -4.01 14.84
N THR A 33 -12.52 -3.42 15.84
CA THR A 33 -13.60 -2.45 15.62
C THR A 33 -13.05 -1.15 15.03
N HIS A 34 -13.89 -0.39 14.32
CA HIS A 34 -13.48 0.91 13.76
C HIS A 34 -12.91 1.85 14.81
N SER A 35 -13.53 1.96 15.99
CA SER A 35 -13.06 2.82 17.07
C SER A 35 -11.70 2.39 17.62
N GLN A 36 -11.47 1.08 17.78
CA GLN A 36 -10.17 0.55 18.22
C GLN A 36 -9.07 0.83 17.19
N LEU A 37 -9.37 0.61 15.91
CA LEU A 37 -8.41 0.88 14.84
C LEU A 37 -8.11 2.38 14.74
N SER A 38 -9.11 3.25 14.79
CA SER A 38 -8.91 4.70 14.77
C SER A 38 -8.04 5.16 15.93
N GLY A 39 -8.32 4.70 17.16
CA GLY A 39 -7.51 5.00 18.33
C GLY A 39 -6.07 4.49 18.21
N PHE A 40 -5.89 3.29 17.66
CA PHE A 40 -4.58 2.70 17.44
C PHE A 40 -3.75 3.50 16.43
N LEU A 41 -4.35 3.88 15.31
CA LEU A 41 -3.67 4.66 14.26
C LEU A 41 -3.29 6.06 14.73
N VAL A 42 -4.17 6.73 15.47
CA VAL A 42 -3.86 8.05 16.05
C VAL A 42 -2.75 7.94 17.08
N ALA A 43 -2.81 6.95 17.97
CA ALA A 43 -1.80 6.75 19.01
C ALA A 43 -0.42 6.40 18.41
N LEU A 44 -0.37 5.51 17.41
CA LEU A 44 0.87 5.21 16.68
C LEU A 44 1.46 6.45 16.02
N HIS A 45 0.63 7.25 15.34
CA HIS A 45 1.08 8.46 14.67
C HIS A 45 1.62 9.50 15.66
N MET A 46 0.95 9.68 16.81
CA MET A 46 1.39 10.59 17.87
C MET A 46 2.68 10.11 18.55
N LYS A 47 2.82 8.81 18.78
CA LYS A 47 4.03 8.19 19.33
C LYS A 47 5.22 8.31 18.36
N GLY A 48 4.94 8.26 17.07
CA GLY A 48 5.91 8.02 16.01
C GLY A 48 6.11 6.52 15.79
N GLU A 49 5.88 6.07 14.56
CA GLU A 49 6.07 4.69 14.17
C GLU A 49 7.56 4.33 14.08
N THR A 50 7.94 3.17 14.62
CA THR A 50 9.32 2.67 14.51
C THR A 50 9.55 1.92 13.19
N VAL A 51 10.81 1.74 12.81
CA VAL A 51 11.18 0.89 11.67
C VAL A 51 10.66 -0.54 11.84
N GLU A 52 10.72 -1.08 13.06
CA GLU A 52 10.21 -2.41 13.37
C GLU A 52 8.69 -2.51 13.16
N GLU A 53 7.94 -1.51 13.63
CA GLU A 53 6.48 -1.46 13.47
C GLU A 53 6.06 -1.34 12.00
N ILE A 54 6.75 -0.50 11.23
CA ILE A 54 6.52 -0.35 9.78
C ILE A 54 6.86 -1.66 9.06
N THR A 55 7.99 -2.28 9.40
CA THR A 55 8.46 -3.53 8.78
C THR A 55 7.49 -4.69 9.03
N ALA A 56 7.06 -4.88 10.28
CA ALA A 56 6.06 -5.88 10.64
C ALA A 56 4.74 -5.66 9.87
N SER A 57 4.29 -4.41 9.80
CA SER A 57 3.05 -4.06 9.10
C SER A 57 3.12 -4.37 7.61
N ALA A 58 4.23 -3.98 6.95
CA ALA A 58 4.45 -4.25 5.54
C ALA A 58 4.55 -5.74 5.26
N LYS A 59 5.19 -6.51 6.15
CA LYS A 59 5.27 -7.98 6.04
C LYS A 59 3.88 -8.61 6.05
N VAL A 60 3.05 -8.30 7.05
CA VAL A 60 1.67 -8.84 7.13
C VAL A 60 0.84 -8.42 5.91
N MET A 61 0.97 -7.18 5.44
CA MET A 61 0.26 -6.72 4.24
C MET A 61 0.65 -7.49 2.97
N LYS A 62 1.93 -7.85 2.83
CA LYS A 62 2.43 -8.68 1.73
C LYS A 62 1.95 -10.13 1.84
N GLU A 63 1.98 -10.72 3.04
CA GLU A 63 1.51 -12.09 3.27
C GLU A 63 0.02 -12.27 2.96
N LYS A 64 -0.79 -11.22 3.16
CA LYS A 64 -2.23 -11.21 2.82
C LYS A 64 -2.52 -10.72 1.40
N ALA A 65 -1.50 -10.34 0.62
CA ALA A 65 -1.69 -9.85 -0.75
C ALA A 65 -2.00 -11.01 -1.72
N THR A 66 -2.67 -10.69 -2.82
CA THR A 66 -2.86 -11.67 -3.91
C THR A 66 -1.51 -11.94 -4.57
N PRO A 67 -1.04 -13.20 -4.64
CA PRO A 67 0.26 -13.51 -5.24
C PRO A 67 0.23 -13.36 -6.77
N ILE A 68 1.38 -13.05 -7.34
CA ILE A 68 1.65 -13.05 -8.79
C ILE A 68 2.89 -13.91 -9.01
N SER A 69 2.85 -14.78 -10.02
CA SER A 69 3.98 -15.65 -10.39
C SER A 69 4.77 -15.01 -11.52
N ILE A 70 5.92 -14.43 -11.22
CA ILE A 70 6.76 -13.78 -12.23
C ILE A 70 7.97 -14.68 -12.50
N GLU A 71 8.26 -14.95 -13.77
CA GLU A 71 9.48 -15.65 -14.18
C GLU A 71 10.71 -14.88 -13.66
N SER A 72 11.73 -15.60 -13.19
CA SER A 72 12.89 -15.01 -12.50
C SER A 72 13.50 -13.83 -13.26
N GLY A 73 13.69 -12.70 -12.58
CA GLY A 73 14.31 -11.49 -13.12
C GLY A 73 14.26 -10.34 -12.13
N GLU A 74 15.04 -9.30 -12.37
CA GLU A 74 14.97 -8.07 -11.57
C GLU A 74 13.76 -7.25 -12.01
N LEU A 75 12.90 -6.89 -11.05
CA LEU A 75 11.75 -6.02 -11.26
C LEU A 75 11.97 -4.69 -10.58
N MET A 76 11.59 -3.61 -11.25
CA MET A 76 11.60 -2.28 -10.68
C MET A 76 10.17 -1.83 -10.36
N ASP A 77 9.98 -1.29 -9.16
CA ASP A 77 8.82 -0.46 -8.84
C ASP A 77 9.27 1.00 -8.69
N ILE A 78 8.45 1.91 -9.22
CA ILE A 78 8.62 3.35 -9.10
C ILE A 78 7.30 3.88 -8.57
N CYS A 79 7.17 3.89 -7.26
CA CYS A 79 6.00 4.36 -6.55
C CYS A 79 6.39 5.38 -5.48
N GLY A 80 5.40 5.91 -4.77
CA GLY A 80 5.63 6.86 -3.69
C GLY A 80 4.45 6.85 -2.73
N THR A 81 4.67 7.36 -1.53
CA THR A 81 3.64 7.42 -0.48
C THR A 81 2.46 8.32 -0.88
N GLY A 82 2.66 9.19 -1.87
CA GLY A 82 1.72 10.26 -2.23
C GLY A 82 1.57 11.28 -1.10
N GLY A 83 0.63 12.20 -1.27
CA GLY A 83 0.28 13.17 -0.22
C GLY A 83 1.30 14.29 0.02
N ASP A 84 2.21 14.55 -0.92
CA ASP A 84 3.17 15.66 -0.83
C ASP A 84 2.52 17.05 -1.09
N ALA A 85 1.25 17.06 -1.52
CA ALA A 85 0.45 18.23 -1.85
C ALA A 85 1.08 19.18 -2.90
N LYS A 86 2.10 18.72 -3.64
CA LYS A 86 2.80 19.57 -4.62
C LYS A 86 2.04 19.71 -5.94
N GLY A 87 1.01 18.90 -6.16
CA GLY A 87 0.19 18.96 -7.37
C GLY A 87 0.98 18.69 -8.66
N THR A 88 2.10 17.97 -8.57
CA THR A 88 2.88 17.58 -9.75
C THR A 88 2.07 16.67 -10.65
N PHE A 89 2.46 16.61 -11.92
CA PHE A 89 1.98 15.55 -12.80
C PHE A 89 2.47 14.16 -12.31
N ASN A 90 1.98 13.09 -12.90
CA ASN A 90 2.25 11.70 -12.50
C ASN A 90 3.66 11.24 -12.90
N ILE A 91 4.68 11.86 -12.30
CA ILE A 91 6.11 11.64 -12.57
C ILE A 91 6.47 10.16 -12.54
N SER A 92 6.06 9.44 -11.49
CA SER A 92 6.40 8.02 -11.33
C SER A 92 5.76 7.12 -12.40
N THR A 93 4.59 7.49 -12.92
CA THR A 93 3.96 6.80 -14.05
C THR A 93 4.70 7.09 -15.36
N ALA A 94 5.11 8.33 -15.60
CA ALA A 94 5.89 8.67 -16.79
C ALA A 94 7.25 7.96 -16.80
N VAL A 95 7.94 7.93 -15.66
CA VAL A 95 9.23 7.23 -15.49
C VAL A 95 9.08 5.72 -15.73
N ALA A 96 7.99 5.10 -15.29
CA ALA A 96 7.73 3.68 -15.53
C ALA A 96 7.69 3.34 -17.03
N PHE A 97 7.04 4.18 -17.86
CA PHE A 97 7.04 3.99 -19.31
C PHE A 97 8.43 4.12 -19.93
N ILE A 98 9.22 5.10 -19.47
CA ILE A 98 10.58 5.32 -19.98
C ILE A 98 11.49 4.13 -19.66
N LEU A 99 11.42 3.61 -18.43
CA LEU A 99 12.21 2.46 -17.99
C LEU A 99 11.85 1.19 -18.77
N ALA A 100 10.55 0.93 -18.95
CA ALA A 100 10.07 -0.19 -19.75
C ALA A 100 10.54 -0.12 -21.20
N ALA A 101 10.50 1.08 -21.81
CA ALA A 101 11.02 1.33 -23.15
C ALA A 101 12.55 1.15 -23.24
N ALA A 102 13.27 1.36 -22.14
CA ALA A 102 14.71 1.11 -22.03
C ALA A 102 15.06 -0.37 -21.74
N GLY A 103 14.07 -1.26 -21.65
CA GLY A 103 14.27 -2.70 -21.44
C GLY A 103 14.28 -3.14 -19.97
N VAL A 104 13.95 -2.25 -19.02
CA VAL A 104 13.82 -2.60 -17.61
C VAL A 104 12.41 -3.13 -17.35
N ALA A 105 12.27 -4.30 -16.72
CA ALA A 105 10.97 -4.82 -16.32
C ALA A 105 10.39 -4.03 -15.14
N VAL A 106 9.23 -3.40 -15.34
CA VAL A 106 8.58 -2.52 -14.37
C VAL A 106 7.27 -3.12 -13.86
N ALA A 107 7.24 -3.49 -12.58
CA ALA A 107 6.03 -3.87 -11.86
C ALA A 107 5.58 -2.69 -11.01
N LYS A 108 4.84 -1.76 -11.61
CA LYS A 108 4.46 -0.51 -10.95
C LYS A 108 3.30 -0.73 -10.00
N HIS A 109 3.52 -0.56 -8.70
CA HIS A 109 2.43 -0.45 -7.74
C HIS A 109 1.80 0.95 -7.79
N GLY A 110 0.48 1.02 -7.64
CA GLY A 110 -0.18 2.31 -7.57
C GLY A 110 -1.66 2.26 -7.21
N ASN A 111 -2.21 3.44 -7.00
CA ASN A 111 -3.58 3.62 -6.56
C ASN A 111 -4.21 4.86 -7.20
N ARG A 112 -5.50 5.07 -6.93
CA ARG A 112 -6.21 6.31 -7.23
C ARG A 112 -5.72 7.44 -6.34
N SER A 113 -5.96 8.67 -6.77
CA SER A 113 -5.66 9.83 -5.94
C SER A 113 -6.40 9.78 -4.60
N VAL A 114 -5.70 10.16 -3.52
CA VAL A 114 -6.29 10.42 -2.21
C VAL A 114 -6.39 11.92 -1.92
N SER A 115 -5.46 12.73 -2.46
CA SER A 115 -5.40 14.19 -2.21
C SER A 115 -4.94 15.05 -3.39
N SER A 116 -4.40 14.46 -4.47
CA SER A 116 -4.02 15.19 -5.68
C SER A 116 -5.17 15.26 -6.69
N LYS A 117 -4.99 16.01 -7.79
CA LYS A 117 -5.97 16.05 -8.88
C LYS A 117 -6.10 14.71 -9.64
N SER A 118 -5.04 13.88 -9.65
CA SER A 118 -5.01 12.62 -10.38
C SER A 118 -3.93 11.68 -9.83
N GLY A 119 -4.26 10.42 -9.60
CA GLY A 119 -3.36 9.34 -9.21
C GLY A 119 -2.84 8.55 -10.41
N SER A 120 -1.95 7.58 -10.18
CA SER A 120 -1.40 6.77 -11.28
C SER A 120 -2.48 5.96 -11.99
N ALA A 121 -3.44 5.40 -11.23
CA ALA A 121 -4.56 4.66 -11.79
C ALA A 121 -5.45 5.55 -12.68
N ASP A 122 -5.73 6.77 -12.22
CA ASP A 122 -6.64 7.70 -12.92
C ASP A 122 -6.05 8.15 -14.28
N VAL A 123 -4.73 8.37 -14.35
CA VAL A 123 -4.05 8.66 -15.62
C VAL A 123 -4.04 7.44 -16.54
N LEU A 124 -3.74 6.26 -16.02
CA LEU A 124 -3.68 5.04 -16.85
C LEU A 124 -5.04 4.71 -17.47
N GLU A 125 -6.13 4.83 -16.70
CA GLU A 125 -7.48 4.69 -17.25
C GLU A 125 -7.79 5.75 -18.31
N SER A 126 -7.37 7.00 -18.09
CA SER A 126 -7.55 8.08 -19.07
C SER A 126 -6.79 7.83 -20.37
N LEU A 127 -5.69 7.06 -20.32
CA LEU A 127 -4.92 6.59 -21.48
C LEU A 127 -5.50 5.33 -22.13
N GLY A 128 -6.61 4.78 -21.60
CA GLY A 128 -7.25 3.57 -22.12
C GLY A 128 -6.67 2.26 -21.60
N VAL A 129 -5.80 2.30 -20.58
CA VAL A 129 -5.26 1.09 -19.95
C VAL A 129 -6.32 0.47 -19.05
N ASN A 130 -6.57 -0.83 -19.22
CA ASN A 130 -7.32 -1.59 -18.23
C ASN A 130 -6.44 -1.78 -16.98
N ILE A 131 -6.75 -1.10 -15.89
CA ILE A 131 -5.97 -1.16 -14.63
C ILE A 131 -6.32 -2.35 -13.74
N SER A 132 -7.44 -3.03 -14.01
CA SER A 132 -7.92 -4.18 -13.26
C SER A 132 -7.72 -5.47 -14.04
N LEU A 133 -6.45 -5.75 -14.36
CA LEU A 133 -6.05 -6.99 -15.01
C LEU A 133 -5.98 -8.15 -14.01
N PRO A 134 -6.41 -9.36 -14.41
CA PRO A 134 -6.17 -10.55 -13.59
C PRO A 134 -4.66 -10.86 -13.54
N PRO A 135 -4.17 -11.57 -12.49
CA PRO A 135 -2.75 -11.87 -12.32
C PRO A 135 -2.08 -12.46 -13.57
N SER A 136 -2.73 -13.41 -14.26
CA SER A 136 -2.19 -14.01 -15.49
C SER A 136 -1.95 -13.02 -16.63
N SER A 137 -2.77 -11.96 -16.72
CA SER A 137 -2.56 -10.90 -17.71
C SER A 137 -1.44 -9.95 -17.30
N ILE A 138 -1.28 -9.71 -15.99
CA ILE A 138 -0.15 -8.94 -15.46
C ILE A 138 1.19 -9.66 -15.73
N GLU A 139 1.24 -10.96 -15.48
CA GLU A 139 2.39 -11.81 -15.78
C GLU A 139 2.75 -11.75 -17.27
N ARG A 140 1.73 -11.84 -18.13
CA ARG A 140 1.88 -11.71 -19.58
C ARG A 140 2.40 -10.33 -19.99
N CYS A 141 1.89 -9.24 -19.40
CA CYS A 141 2.35 -7.89 -19.70
C CYS A 141 3.83 -7.70 -19.30
N LEU A 142 4.24 -8.19 -18.14
CA LEU A 142 5.64 -8.16 -17.74
C LEU A 142 6.54 -8.91 -18.73
N LYS A 143 6.08 -10.06 -19.22
CA LYS A 143 6.82 -10.89 -20.18
C LYS A 143 6.90 -10.29 -21.59
N GLU A 144 5.81 -9.71 -22.08
CA GLU A 144 5.72 -9.28 -23.49
C GLU A 144 6.15 -7.82 -23.70
N ILE A 145 5.91 -6.94 -22.71
CA ILE A 145 6.09 -5.49 -22.88
C ILE A 145 6.87 -4.82 -21.75
N ASN A 146 7.48 -5.59 -20.84
CA ASN A 146 8.31 -5.10 -19.72
C ASN A 146 7.60 -4.14 -18.75
N ILE A 147 6.27 -4.04 -18.76
CA ILE A 147 5.53 -3.18 -17.83
C ILE A 147 4.19 -3.78 -17.46
N ALA A 148 3.87 -3.74 -16.17
CA ALA A 148 2.54 -3.97 -15.68
C ALA A 148 2.20 -3.01 -14.54
N PHE A 149 0.92 -2.69 -14.42
CA PHE A 149 0.38 -1.90 -13.32
C PHE A 149 -0.33 -2.81 -12.32
N LEU A 150 0.08 -2.74 -11.06
CA LEU A 150 -0.50 -3.48 -9.95
C LEU A 150 -1.41 -2.53 -9.18
N PHE A 151 -2.72 -2.61 -9.43
CA PHE A 151 -3.68 -1.76 -8.77
C PHE A 151 -3.90 -2.20 -7.31
N ALA A 152 -3.52 -1.34 -6.36
CA ALA A 152 -3.46 -1.69 -4.94
C ALA A 152 -4.76 -2.30 -4.38
N GLN A 153 -5.93 -1.85 -4.85
CA GLN A 153 -7.22 -2.32 -4.36
C GLN A 153 -7.51 -3.77 -4.76
N ASP A 154 -6.98 -4.22 -5.89
CA ASP A 154 -7.15 -5.59 -6.39
C ASP A 154 -6.22 -6.57 -5.66
N PHE A 155 -5.01 -6.11 -5.30
CA PHE A 155 -3.98 -6.93 -4.67
C PHE A 155 -4.07 -6.98 -3.14
N HIS A 156 -4.44 -5.88 -2.49
CA HIS A 156 -4.47 -5.76 -1.03
C HIS A 156 -5.88 -5.75 -0.46
N LYS A 157 -6.71 -6.74 -0.84
CA LYS A 157 -8.13 -6.82 -0.43
C LYS A 157 -8.35 -6.77 1.09
N ALA A 158 -7.40 -7.26 1.88
CA ALA A 158 -7.47 -7.21 3.35
C ALA A 158 -7.47 -5.78 3.91
N THR A 159 -6.89 -4.81 3.18
CA THR A 159 -6.86 -3.40 3.60
C THR A 159 -8.23 -2.73 3.62
N LYS A 160 -9.27 -3.36 3.03
CA LYS A 160 -10.66 -2.89 3.12
C LYS A 160 -11.12 -2.70 4.57
N HIS A 161 -10.61 -3.52 5.50
CA HIS A 161 -10.94 -3.42 6.92
C HIS A 161 -10.43 -2.14 7.57
N ALA A 162 -9.41 -1.51 6.98
CA ALA A 162 -8.88 -0.22 7.42
C ALA A 162 -9.43 0.98 6.61
N ALA A 163 -10.17 0.74 5.51
CA ALA A 163 -10.57 1.80 4.59
C ALA A 163 -11.51 2.83 5.23
N VAL A 164 -12.54 2.37 5.95
CA VAL A 164 -13.52 3.27 6.59
C VAL A 164 -12.88 4.10 7.70
N PRO A 165 -12.18 3.51 8.70
CA PRO A 165 -11.50 4.29 9.74
C PRO A 165 -10.51 5.32 9.20
N ARG A 166 -9.72 4.95 8.17
CA ARG A 166 -8.78 5.89 7.55
C ARG A 166 -9.48 7.06 6.86
N LYS A 167 -10.58 6.79 6.15
CA LYS A 167 -11.36 7.84 5.48
C LYS A 167 -12.00 8.79 6.48
N GLU A 168 -12.55 8.25 7.58
CA GLU A 168 -13.17 9.05 8.64
C GLU A 168 -12.14 9.88 9.42
N LEU A 169 -10.96 9.31 9.70
CA LEU A 169 -9.87 10.03 10.36
C LEU A 169 -9.36 11.22 9.52
N GLY A 170 -9.26 11.05 8.19
CA GLY A 170 -8.86 12.13 7.28
C GLY A 170 -7.43 12.66 7.48
N ILE A 171 -6.61 11.99 8.27
CA ILE A 171 -5.22 12.36 8.57
C ILE A 171 -4.23 11.26 8.16
N ARG A 172 -2.94 11.63 8.08
CA ARG A 172 -1.85 10.68 7.80
C ARG A 172 -1.68 9.70 8.95
N THR A 173 -1.45 8.44 8.62
CA THR A 173 -1.16 7.35 9.57
C THR A 173 -0.09 6.42 8.98
N ILE A 174 0.32 5.39 9.71
CA ILE A 174 1.20 4.33 9.22
C ILE A 174 0.80 3.79 7.84
N PHE A 175 -0.48 3.68 7.53
CA PHE A 175 -0.94 3.18 6.22
C PHE A 175 -0.55 4.06 5.02
N ASN A 176 -0.15 5.31 5.25
CA ASN A 176 0.36 6.17 4.19
C ASN A 176 1.82 5.84 3.81
N VAL A 177 2.57 5.15 4.68
CA VAL A 177 3.95 4.73 4.39
C VAL A 177 4.04 3.27 3.96
N LEU A 178 2.99 2.47 4.14
CA LEU A 178 2.90 1.06 3.74
C LEU A 178 2.48 0.84 2.28
N GLY A 179 2.30 1.92 1.52
CA GLY A 179 1.87 1.86 0.12
C GLY A 179 2.98 1.44 -0.84
N PRO A 180 4.14 2.12 -0.81
CA PRO A 180 5.38 1.62 -1.39
C PRO A 180 5.86 0.34 -0.72
#